data_AF-A0A7Y7C974-F1
#
_entry.id   AF-A0A7Y7C974-F1
#
_cell.length_a   1.000
_cell.length_b   1.000
_cell.length_c   1.000
_cell.angle_alpha   90.00
_cell.angle_beta   90.00
_cell.angle_gamma   90.00
#
_symmetry.space_group_name_H-M   'P 1'
#
loop_
_entity.id
_entity.type
_entity.pdbx_description
1 polymer ?
#
loop_
_entity_poly.entity_id
_entity_poly.type
_entity_poly.pdbx_seq_one_letter_code
_entity_poly.pdbx_strand_id
1 'polypeptide(L)'
;MSKVRWGVLGLAGAAVAAAGAWSLRGDAPTPGVPTTTVSEVRAGPPADLEQEVRALRAELEALRRNQGRLEQQPHTAPVQPVEGATAKDAEDPAPAQDEEVVRAAREQQRQERVVELEAELELAANTEPRDAQWAAPTESLVTQSFQGPDFVGSRLARIECRTHLCTLEVEHDDGDAQAELLTSLLRVKGLRGQAVVRPRNEGGRRTSRVYLSRAGERLPMTLRK
;
A
#
# COMPACT_ATOMS: atom_id res chain seq x y z
N MET A 1 51.98 -17.22 -5.98
CA MET A 1 52.52 -18.12 -4.94
C MET A 1 53.47 -17.34 -4.06
N SER A 2 53.11 -17.07 -2.82
CA SER A 2 54.05 -16.63 -1.78
C SER A 2 53.42 -16.98 -0.43
N LYS A 3 54.00 -18.01 0.20
CA LYS A 3 53.69 -18.46 1.56
C LYS A 3 54.64 -17.71 2.48
N VAL A 4 54.13 -17.08 3.53
CA VAL A 4 54.92 -16.84 4.74
C VAL A 4 54.11 -17.34 5.93
N ARG A 5 54.46 -18.56 6.35
CA ARG A 5 54.29 -19.04 7.71
C ARG A 5 55.34 -18.36 8.57
N TRP A 6 55.07 -18.12 9.85
CA TRP A 6 55.91 -18.15 11.06
C TRP A 6 54.85 -17.98 12.18
N GLY A 7 54.80 -18.70 13.29
CA GLY A 7 55.75 -19.56 13.97
C GLY A 7 55.47 -19.40 15.47
N VAL A 8 54.71 -20.36 16.01
CA VAL A 8 54.70 -20.95 17.38
C VAL A 8 55.14 -20.10 18.60
N LEU A 9 54.29 -20.07 19.64
CA LEU A 9 54.48 -20.56 21.02
C LEU A 9 53.80 -19.68 22.07
N GLY A 10 53.01 -20.30 22.94
CA GLY A 10 52.43 -19.66 24.13
C GLY A 10 51.40 -20.52 24.84
N LEU A 11 51.82 -21.71 25.28
CA LEU A 11 51.09 -22.56 26.22
C LEU A 11 51.14 -21.92 27.63
N ALA A 12 49.98 -21.66 28.23
CA ALA A 12 49.70 -21.69 29.68
C ALA A 12 48.27 -21.15 29.86
N GLY A 13 47.36 -21.73 30.64
CA GLY A 13 47.36 -22.87 31.52
C GLY A 13 45.91 -23.03 31.97
N ALA A 14 45.50 -24.26 32.27
CA ALA A 14 44.16 -24.57 32.72
C ALA A 14 43.88 -23.98 34.11
N ALA A 15 42.67 -23.45 34.30
CA ALA A 15 42.02 -23.40 35.61
C ALA A 15 40.52 -23.61 35.40
N VAL A 16 40.10 -24.88 35.45
CA VAL A 16 38.70 -25.25 35.65
C VAL A 16 38.41 -25.03 37.13
N ALA A 17 37.64 -23.98 37.45
CA ALA A 17 36.99 -23.86 38.74
C ALA A 17 35.51 -24.18 38.55
N ALA A 18 35.14 -25.42 38.89
CA ALA A 18 33.76 -25.77 39.13
C ALA A 18 33.38 -25.29 40.54
N ALA A 19 32.39 -24.40 40.62
CA ALA A 19 31.63 -24.17 41.83
C ALA A 19 30.19 -23.88 41.41
N GLY A 20 29.30 -24.85 41.63
CA GLY A 20 27.87 -24.63 41.54
C GLY A 20 27.36 -23.91 42.78
N ALA A 21 26.35 -23.06 42.60
CA ALA A 21 25.40 -22.70 43.65
C ALA A 21 24.11 -22.18 42.99
N TRP A 22 22.99 -22.76 43.40
CA TRP A 22 21.63 -22.43 42.99
C TRP A 22 21.06 -21.28 43.84
N SER A 23 20.05 -20.59 43.28
CA SER A 23 18.94 -19.87 43.94
C SER A 23 18.87 -18.34 43.77
N LEU A 24 17.95 -17.93 42.89
CA LEU A 24 16.81 -17.03 43.13
C LEU A 24 16.99 -15.70 43.92
N ARG A 25 16.75 -14.59 43.17
CA ARG A 25 15.85 -13.43 43.45
C ARG A 25 16.47 -12.09 43.98
N GLY A 26 16.52 -11.08 43.08
CA GLY A 26 16.51 -9.59 43.26
C GLY A 26 17.77 -8.95 43.88
N ASP A 27 18.36 -7.82 43.45
CA ASP A 27 17.96 -6.67 42.62
C ASP A 27 19.21 -5.82 42.22
N ALA A 28 19.24 -5.28 40.99
CA ALA A 28 20.02 -4.14 40.40
C ALA A 28 21.60 -4.05 40.47
N PRO A 29 22.25 -3.10 39.78
CA PRO A 29 22.51 -3.01 38.33
C PRO A 29 24.03 -2.97 37.98
N THR A 30 24.43 -3.39 36.78
CA THR A 30 25.77 -3.05 36.23
C THR A 30 25.67 -2.54 34.79
N PRO A 31 26.50 -1.54 34.42
CA PRO A 31 26.37 -0.80 33.17
C PRO A 31 27.14 -1.45 32.02
N GLY A 32 26.70 -1.16 30.80
CA GLY A 32 27.60 -1.03 29.65
C GLY A 32 27.69 -2.22 28.72
N VAL A 33 26.73 -2.36 27.81
CA VAL A 33 26.96 -2.86 26.45
C VAL A 33 26.22 -1.92 25.49
N PRO A 34 26.87 -1.42 24.43
CA PRO A 34 26.32 -0.35 23.60
C PRO A 34 25.19 -0.85 22.71
N THR A 35 24.03 -0.24 22.87
CA THR A 35 22.86 -0.44 22.02
C THR A 35 23.10 0.21 20.66
N THR A 36 22.95 -0.58 19.61
CA THR A 36 22.83 -0.14 18.22
C THR A 36 21.67 0.85 18.12
N THR A 37 21.97 2.08 17.68
CA THR A 37 20.99 3.14 17.50
C THR A 37 20.04 2.81 16.35
N VAL A 38 18.81 2.42 16.70
CA VAL A 38 17.66 2.60 15.81
C VAL A 38 17.52 4.10 15.60
N SER A 39 17.63 4.57 14.35
CA SER A 39 17.25 5.95 14.00
C SER A 39 15.75 6.08 14.24
N GLU A 40 15.43 6.60 15.43
CA GLU A 40 14.14 7.15 15.78
C GLU A 40 13.78 8.18 14.71
N VAL A 41 12.62 8.00 14.05
CA VAL A 41 11.99 9.07 13.28
C VAL A 41 11.74 10.18 14.28
N ARG A 42 12.64 11.16 14.28
CA ARG A 42 12.59 12.30 15.17
C ARG A 42 11.31 13.06 14.84
N ALA A 43 10.27 12.84 15.64
CA ALA A 43 9.16 13.76 15.70
C ALA A 43 9.76 15.14 16.01
N GLY A 44 9.63 16.08 15.08
CA GLY A 44 10.11 17.44 15.24
C GLY A 44 9.56 18.04 16.54
N PRO A 45 10.24 19.04 17.14
CA PRO A 45 9.72 19.76 18.30
C PRO A 45 8.28 20.26 18.02
N PRO A 46 7.42 20.44 19.03
CA PRO A 46 6.03 20.90 18.84
C PRO A 46 5.91 22.21 18.04
N ALA A 47 6.97 23.04 18.02
CA ALA A 47 7.06 24.23 17.19
C ALA A 47 7.07 23.95 15.67
N ASP A 48 7.54 22.78 15.26
CA ASP A 48 7.59 22.31 13.86
C ASP A 48 6.17 22.00 13.35
N LEU A 49 5.37 21.30 14.15
CA LEU A 49 3.95 21.05 13.86
C LEU A 49 3.12 22.34 13.84
N GLU A 50 3.36 23.27 14.76
CA GLU A 50 2.70 24.58 14.74
C GLU A 50 3.11 25.42 13.51
N GLN A 51 4.33 25.24 13.01
CA GLN A 51 4.81 25.88 11.79
C GLN A 51 4.16 25.25 10.55
N GLU A 52 4.05 23.92 10.49
CA GLU A 52 3.33 23.20 9.44
C GLU A 52 1.84 23.59 9.41
N VAL A 53 1.16 23.63 10.56
CA VAL A 53 -0.25 24.05 10.63
C VAL A 53 -0.43 25.49 10.17
N ARG A 54 0.51 26.39 10.49
CA ARG A 54 0.46 27.78 10.00
C ARG A 54 0.69 27.85 8.49
N ALA A 55 1.63 27.07 7.95
CA ALA A 55 1.89 27.01 6.52
C ALA A 55 0.66 26.49 5.75
N LEU A 56 0.06 25.39 6.22
CA LEU A 56 -1.14 24.80 5.62
C LEU A 56 -2.35 25.74 5.67
N ARG A 57 -2.53 26.49 6.77
CA ARG A 57 -3.58 27.51 6.85
C ARG A 57 -3.38 28.65 5.85
N ALA A 58 -2.15 29.12 5.70
CA ALA A 58 -1.82 30.17 4.72
C ALA A 58 -2.06 29.69 3.28
N GLU A 59 -1.76 28.43 2.99
CA GLU A 59 -1.99 27.82 1.69
C GLU A 59 -3.50 27.69 1.37
N LEU A 60 -4.31 27.25 2.34
CA LEU A 60 -5.77 27.20 2.20
C LEU A 60 -6.39 28.59 1.96
N GLU A 61 -5.90 29.62 2.65
CA GLU A 61 -6.36 31.01 2.44
C GLU A 61 -5.95 31.55 1.06
N ALA A 62 -4.78 31.17 0.55
CA ALA A 62 -4.35 31.52 -0.81
C ALA A 62 -5.23 30.83 -1.87
N LEU A 63 -5.53 29.55 -1.69
CA LEU A 63 -6.42 28.78 -2.58
C LEU A 63 -7.83 29.36 -2.60
N ARG A 64 -8.41 29.67 -1.43
CA ARG A 64 -9.73 30.31 -1.33
C ARG A 64 -9.78 31.67 -2.02
N ARG A 65 -8.74 32.49 -1.89
CA ARG A 65 -8.65 33.78 -2.60
C ARG A 65 -8.56 33.59 -4.11
N ASN A 66 -7.82 32.59 -4.58
CA ASN A 66 -7.74 32.28 -6.01
C ASN A 66 -9.10 31.80 -6.56
N GLN A 67 -9.81 30.94 -5.83
CA GLN A 67 -11.17 30.51 -6.19
C GLN A 67 -12.13 31.70 -6.24
N GLY A 68 -12.15 32.56 -5.23
CA GLY A 68 -12.97 33.77 -5.23
C GLY A 68 -12.62 34.73 -6.38
N ARG A 69 -11.34 34.81 -6.80
CA ARG A 69 -10.93 35.62 -7.95
C ARG A 69 -11.35 35.01 -9.29
N LEU A 70 -11.36 33.69 -9.41
CA LEU A 70 -11.87 32.96 -10.58
C LEU A 70 -13.39 33.13 -10.70
N GLU A 71 -14.11 33.07 -9.58
CA GLU A 71 -15.56 33.29 -9.53
C GLU A 71 -15.95 34.77 -9.76
N GLN A 72 -15.09 35.72 -9.40
CA GLN A 72 -15.28 37.15 -9.60
C GLN A 72 -14.68 37.69 -10.91
N GLN A 73 -14.32 36.83 -11.88
CA GLN A 73 -14.19 37.29 -13.26
C GLN A 73 -15.57 37.24 -13.92
N PRO A 74 -16.36 38.34 -13.93
CA PRO A 74 -17.42 38.44 -14.90
C PRO A 74 -16.76 38.44 -16.28
N HIS A 75 -17.21 37.53 -17.15
CA HIS A 75 -16.96 37.62 -18.58
C HIS A 75 -17.53 38.96 -19.09
N THR A 76 -16.70 40.01 -19.08
CA THR A 76 -16.98 41.27 -19.76
C THR A 76 -16.73 41.05 -21.24
N ALA A 77 -17.74 40.50 -21.92
CA ALA A 77 -17.85 40.63 -23.36
C ALA A 77 -18.10 42.12 -23.69
N PRO A 78 -17.30 42.77 -24.54
CA PRO A 78 -17.66 44.06 -25.09
C PRO A 78 -18.73 43.83 -26.17
N VAL A 79 -19.99 44.13 -25.83
CA VAL A 79 -21.06 44.25 -26.83
C VAL A 79 -20.83 45.56 -27.59
N GLN A 80 -20.35 45.47 -28.83
CA GLN A 80 -20.48 46.55 -29.82
C GLN A 80 -21.69 46.27 -30.72
N PRO A 81 -22.48 47.29 -31.12
CA PRO A 81 -23.64 47.10 -31.97
C PRO A 81 -23.23 46.75 -33.41
N VAL A 82 -23.99 45.82 -33.97
CA VAL A 82 -23.96 45.32 -35.34
C VAL A 82 -24.23 46.41 -36.37
N GLU A 83 -23.38 46.49 -37.40
CA GLU A 83 -23.81 46.88 -38.73
C GLU A 83 -22.88 46.26 -39.80
N GLY A 84 -23.47 45.44 -40.67
CA GLY A 84 -22.99 45.26 -42.04
C GLY A 84 -22.14 44.02 -42.38
N ALA A 85 -22.74 43.18 -43.21
CA ALA A 85 -22.11 42.48 -44.34
C ALA A 85 -21.38 41.13 -44.14
N THR A 86 -22.01 40.12 -44.75
CA THR A 86 -21.42 39.05 -45.57
C THR A 86 -20.67 37.89 -44.91
N ALA A 87 -21.36 36.75 -44.89
CA ALA A 87 -20.90 35.41 -45.25
C ALA A 87 -19.40 35.10 -45.13
N LYS A 88 -19.06 34.28 -44.14
CA LYS A 88 -18.13 33.16 -44.31
C LYS A 88 -18.37 32.16 -43.18
N ASP A 89 -18.62 30.90 -43.56
CA ASP A 89 -18.59 29.75 -42.66
C ASP A 89 -17.35 29.81 -41.78
N ALA A 90 -17.55 30.16 -40.52
CA ALA A 90 -16.61 29.92 -39.45
C ALA A 90 -17.18 28.72 -38.69
N GLU A 91 -16.73 27.54 -39.11
CA GLU A 91 -16.83 26.32 -38.32
C GLU A 91 -16.17 26.63 -36.97
N ASP A 92 -17.01 26.92 -35.98
CA ASP A 92 -16.64 27.18 -34.61
C ASP A 92 -16.01 25.89 -34.06
N PRO A 93 -14.71 25.86 -33.72
CA PRO A 93 -14.11 24.69 -33.11
C PRO A 93 -14.56 24.66 -31.65
N ALA A 94 -15.76 24.11 -31.42
CA ALA A 94 -16.22 23.75 -30.08
C ALA A 94 -15.20 22.82 -29.40
N PRO A 95 -15.04 22.92 -28.07
CA PRO A 95 -13.73 23.01 -27.45
C PRO A 95 -13.17 21.63 -27.10
N ALA A 96 -11.98 21.32 -27.60
CA ALA A 96 -11.21 20.17 -27.10
C ALA A 96 -10.89 20.26 -25.58
N GLN A 97 -11.06 21.44 -24.96
CA GLN A 97 -10.87 21.66 -23.52
C GLN A 97 -11.96 21.01 -22.65
N ASP A 98 -13.21 20.88 -23.14
CA ASP A 98 -14.29 20.26 -22.37
C ASP A 98 -14.13 18.73 -22.28
N GLU A 99 -13.56 18.10 -23.31
CA GLU A 99 -13.34 16.65 -23.29
C GLU A 99 -12.25 16.22 -22.30
N GLU A 100 -11.19 17.02 -22.14
CA GLU A 100 -10.12 16.75 -21.18
C GLU A 100 -10.63 16.91 -19.74
N VAL A 101 -11.40 17.97 -19.46
CA VAL A 101 -12.02 18.18 -18.14
C VAL A 101 -13.00 17.07 -17.80
N VAL A 102 -13.85 16.65 -18.75
CA VAL A 102 -14.78 15.52 -18.55
C VAL A 102 -14.03 14.20 -18.37
N ARG A 103 -12.92 13.97 -19.09
CA ARG A 103 -12.09 12.78 -18.93
C ARG A 103 -11.43 12.75 -17.56
N ALA A 104 -10.86 13.86 -17.11
CA ALA A 104 -10.24 14.01 -15.81
C ALA A 104 -11.27 13.78 -14.69
N ALA A 105 -12.45 14.39 -14.77
CA ALA A 105 -13.52 14.18 -13.80
C ALA A 105 -13.98 12.71 -13.73
N ARG A 106 -14.10 12.03 -14.87
CA ARG A 106 -14.43 10.59 -14.92
C ARG A 106 -13.34 9.71 -14.33
N GLU A 107 -12.07 10.05 -14.56
CA GLU A 107 -10.95 9.33 -13.98
C GLU A 107 -10.89 9.52 -12.46
N GLN A 108 -11.09 10.75 -11.99
CA GLN A 108 -11.19 11.05 -10.56
C GLN A 108 -12.33 10.24 -9.92
N GLN A 109 -13.53 10.24 -10.51
CA GLN A 109 -14.66 9.45 -10.02
C GLN A 109 -14.35 7.94 -9.98
N ARG A 110 -13.61 7.42 -10.96
CA ARG A 110 -13.16 6.01 -10.96
C ARG A 110 -12.22 5.75 -9.79
N GLN A 111 -11.25 6.63 -9.55
CA GLN A 111 -10.29 6.48 -8.46
C GLN A 111 -10.97 6.55 -7.09
N GLU A 112 -11.86 7.53 -6.88
CA GLU A 112 -12.66 7.65 -5.66
C GLU A 112 -13.47 6.36 -5.41
N ARG A 113 -14.09 5.80 -6.44
CA ARG A 113 -14.82 4.53 -6.34
C ARG A 113 -13.91 3.36 -5.99
N VAL A 114 -12.70 3.30 -6.54
CA VAL A 114 -11.73 2.25 -6.20
C VAL A 114 -11.34 2.33 -4.72
N VAL A 115 -11.11 3.54 -4.20
CA VAL A 115 -10.78 3.77 -2.79
C VAL A 115 -11.94 3.37 -1.87
N GLU A 116 -13.19 3.75 -2.21
CA GLU A 116 -14.37 3.35 -1.45
C GLU A 116 -14.53 1.82 -1.40
N LEU A 117 -14.44 1.15 -2.56
CA LEU A 117 -14.51 -0.31 -2.64
C LEU A 117 -13.39 -1.00 -1.85
N GLU A 118 -12.20 -0.43 -1.85
CA GLU A 118 -11.09 -0.96 -1.06
C GLU A 118 -11.33 -0.81 0.44
N ALA A 119 -11.88 0.32 0.88
CA ALA A 119 -12.26 0.52 2.28
C ALA A 119 -13.35 -0.47 2.75
N GLU A 120 -14.32 -0.80 1.90
CA GLU A 120 -15.35 -1.80 2.20
C GLU A 120 -14.76 -3.21 2.36
N LEU A 121 -13.85 -3.60 1.46
CA LEU A 121 -13.15 -4.88 1.54
C LEU A 121 -12.28 -4.96 2.79
N GLU A 122 -11.57 -3.89 3.12
CA GLU A 122 -10.74 -3.78 4.32
C GLU A 122 -11.56 -3.86 5.59
N LEU A 123 -12.72 -3.19 5.62
CA LEU A 123 -13.64 -3.25 6.76
C LEU A 123 -14.16 -4.66 6.96
N ALA A 124 -14.60 -5.34 5.90
CA ALA A 124 -15.06 -6.73 5.99
C ALA A 124 -13.94 -7.67 6.47
N ALA A 125 -12.73 -7.52 5.92
CA ALA A 125 -11.56 -8.32 6.31
C ALA A 125 -11.24 -8.22 7.81
N ASN A 126 -11.40 -7.03 8.39
CA ASN A 126 -11.01 -6.76 9.78
C ASN A 126 -12.13 -7.01 10.80
N THR A 127 -13.39 -7.02 10.37
CA THR A 127 -14.55 -7.14 11.28
C THR A 127 -15.14 -8.54 11.35
N GLU A 128 -14.88 -9.39 10.34
CA GLU A 128 -15.44 -10.73 10.31
C GLU A 128 -14.92 -11.65 11.43
N PRO A 129 -15.81 -12.46 12.03
CA PRO A 129 -15.38 -13.56 12.87
C PRO A 129 -14.54 -14.54 12.05
N ARG A 130 -13.70 -15.32 12.72
CA ARG A 130 -12.90 -16.35 12.07
C ARG A 130 -13.64 -17.69 12.08
N ASP A 131 -13.93 -18.24 10.91
CA ASP A 131 -14.37 -19.64 10.75
C ASP A 131 -13.14 -20.54 10.67
N ALA A 132 -12.75 -21.15 11.79
CA ALA A 132 -11.56 -22.00 11.85
C ALA A 132 -11.64 -23.25 10.94
N GLN A 133 -12.84 -23.77 10.67
CA GLN A 133 -13.01 -24.97 9.85
C GLN A 133 -12.77 -24.70 8.37
N TRP A 134 -13.05 -23.48 7.92
CA TRP A 134 -12.77 -23.05 6.56
C TRP A 134 -11.42 -22.34 6.42
N ALA A 135 -11.08 -21.45 7.34
CA ALA A 135 -9.89 -20.61 7.27
C ALA A 135 -8.60 -21.44 7.24
N ALA A 136 -8.42 -22.36 8.18
CA ALA A 136 -7.18 -23.13 8.29
C ALA A 136 -6.86 -23.98 7.05
N PRO A 137 -7.77 -24.81 6.49
CA PRO A 137 -7.46 -25.56 5.28
C PRO A 137 -7.28 -24.67 4.04
N THR A 138 -8.00 -23.55 3.96
CA THR A 138 -7.86 -22.60 2.84
C THR A 138 -6.51 -21.88 2.90
N GLU A 139 -6.11 -21.41 4.07
CA GLU A 139 -4.79 -20.79 4.30
C GLU A 139 -3.66 -21.75 3.94
N SER A 140 -3.79 -23.01 4.34
CA SER A 140 -2.82 -24.06 4.00
C SER A 140 -2.75 -24.32 2.48
N LEU A 141 -3.91 -24.42 1.81
CA LEU A 141 -3.99 -24.60 0.36
C LEU A 141 -3.30 -23.45 -0.39
N VAL A 142 -3.60 -22.21 -0.03
CA VAL A 142 -2.97 -21.04 -0.67
C VAL A 142 -1.48 -21.04 -0.41
N THR A 143 -1.06 -21.23 0.84
CA THR A 143 0.37 -21.25 1.21
C THR A 143 1.15 -22.30 0.41
N GLN A 144 0.60 -23.51 0.26
CA GLN A 144 1.22 -24.57 -0.54
C GLN A 144 1.25 -24.21 -2.04
N SER A 145 0.21 -23.53 -2.54
CA SER A 145 0.12 -23.14 -3.95
C SER A 145 1.23 -22.15 -4.34
N PHE A 146 1.56 -21.20 -3.46
CA PHE A 146 2.68 -20.25 -3.66
C PHE A 146 4.07 -20.89 -3.67
N GLN A 147 4.20 -22.15 -3.26
CA GLN A 147 5.44 -22.93 -3.39
C GLN A 147 5.55 -23.62 -4.77
N GLY A 148 4.48 -23.60 -5.56
CA GLY A 148 4.39 -24.22 -6.87
C GLY A 148 4.95 -23.36 -8.00
N PRO A 149 5.08 -23.92 -9.21
CA PRO A 149 5.65 -23.25 -10.37
C PRO A 149 4.77 -22.11 -10.93
N ASP A 150 3.49 -22.05 -10.56
CA ASP A 150 2.58 -21.01 -11.04
C ASP A 150 2.85 -19.62 -10.43
N PHE A 151 3.64 -19.54 -9.35
CA PHE A 151 3.92 -18.30 -8.61
C PHE A 151 5.40 -17.91 -8.63
N VAL A 152 6.16 -18.34 -9.65
CA VAL A 152 7.55 -17.89 -9.83
C VAL A 152 7.61 -16.35 -9.87
N GLY A 153 8.51 -15.78 -9.07
CA GLY A 153 8.63 -14.32 -8.93
C GLY A 153 7.61 -13.68 -7.97
N SER A 154 6.73 -14.45 -7.35
CA SER A 154 5.75 -13.98 -6.35
C SER A 154 5.86 -14.77 -5.06
N ARG A 155 5.88 -14.08 -3.92
CA ARG A 155 5.95 -14.68 -2.59
C ARG A 155 4.76 -14.26 -1.73
N LEU A 156 4.09 -15.22 -1.12
CA LEU A 156 3.09 -14.95 -0.10
C LEU A 156 3.79 -14.45 1.18
N ALA A 157 3.58 -13.18 1.53
CA ALA A 157 4.09 -12.59 2.76
C ALA A 157 3.15 -12.85 3.94
N ARG A 158 1.84 -12.72 3.71
CA ARG A 158 0.80 -12.97 4.71
C ARG A 158 -0.46 -13.52 4.08
N ILE A 159 -1.17 -14.36 4.82
CA ILE A 159 -2.54 -14.74 4.52
C ILE A 159 -3.37 -14.75 5.78
N GLU A 160 -4.61 -14.28 5.65
CA GLU A 160 -5.59 -14.31 6.73
C GLU A 160 -6.99 -14.57 6.15
N CYS A 161 -7.56 -15.74 6.44
CA CYS A 161 -8.93 -16.09 6.12
C CYS A 161 -9.86 -15.89 7.32
N ARG A 162 -11.04 -15.34 7.05
CA ARG A 162 -12.10 -15.10 8.04
C ARG A 162 -13.29 -16.02 7.80
N THR A 163 -14.52 -15.52 7.71
CA THR A 163 -15.69 -16.39 7.49
C THR A 163 -16.10 -16.45 6.03
N HIS A 164 -16.01 -15.31 5.32
CA HIS A 164 -16.44 -15.19 3.92
C HIS A 164 -15.33 -14.73 2.98
N LEU A 165 -14.22 -14.19 3.48
CA LEU A 165 -13.09 -13.78 2.64
C LEU A 165 -11.71 -14.08 3.25
N CYS A 166 -10.71 -14.12 2.37
CA CYS A 166 -9.30 -14.17 2.70
C CYS A 166 -8.60 -12.91 2.19
N THR A 167 -7.70 -12.38 3.00
CA THR A 167 -6.75 -11.33 2.61
C THR A 167 -5.38 -11.95 2.43
N LEU A 168 -4.74 -11.71 1.29
CA LEU A 168 -3.37 -12.13 1.02
C LEU A 168 -2.52 -10.89 0.79
N GLU A 169 -1.32 -10.88 1.33
CA GLU A 169 -0.26 -9.92 1.00
C GLU A 169 0.82 -10.68 0.24
N VAL A 170 1.10 -10.24 -0.98
CA VAL A 170 2.03 -10.88 -1.89
C VAL A 170 3.13 -9.90 -2.25
N GLU A 171 4.38 -10.32 -2.16
CA GLU A 171 5.53 -9.59 -2.66
C GLU A 171 5.93 -10.13 -4.04
N HIS A 172 6.43 -9.25 -4.91
CA HIS A 172 6.82 -9.59 -6.27
C HIS A 172 8.26 -9.17 -6.56
N ASP A 173 8.99 -10.01 -7.28
CA ASP A 173 10.35 -9.73 -7.72
C ASP A 173 10.36 -8.67 -8.83
N ASP A 174 9.37 -8.70 -9.73
CA ASP A 174 9.24 -7.78 -10.86
C ASP A 174 7.76 -7.47 -11.21
N GLY A 175 7.56 -6.66 -12.26
CA GLY A 175 6.24 -6.24 -12.71
C GLY A 175 5.46 -7.32 -13.45
N ASP A 176 6.14 -8.27 -14.09
CA ASP A 176 5.49 -9.36 -14.84
C ASP A 176 4.91 -10.37 -13.86
N ALA A 177 5.66 -10.73 -12.81
CA ALA A 177 5.17 -11.55 -11.71
C ALA A 177 3.96 -10.92 -11.01
N GLN A 178 3.95 -9.60 -10.86
CA GLN A 178 2.80 -8.86 -10.31
C GLN A 178 1.58 -8.90 -11.23
N ALA A 179 1.78 -8.76 -12.55
CA ALA A 179 0.69 -8.78 -13.54
C ALA A 179 0.06 -10.18 -13.70
N GLU A 180 0.85 -11.25 -13.59
CA GLU A 180 0.39 -12.64 -13.72
C GLU A 180 -0.33 -13.17 -12.47
N LEU A 181 -0.25 -12.47 -11.33
CA LEU A 181 -0.77 -12.95 -10.04
C LEU A 181 -2.24 -13.41 -10.11
N LEU A 182 -3.12 -12.61 -10.72
CA LEU A 182 -4.54 -12.96 -10.82
C LEU A 182 -4.74 -14.23 -11.65
N THR A 183 -4.07 -14.33 -12.79
CA THR A 183 -4.16 -15.50 -13.66
C THR A 183 -3.66 -16.76 -12.96
N SER A 184 -2.56 -16.67 -12.22
CA SER A 184 -2.04 -17.79 -11.43
C SER A 184 -2.98 -18.20 -10.29
N LEU A 185 -3.57 -17.25 -9.55
CA LEU A 185 -4.56 -17.54 -8.52
C LEU A 185 -5.79 -18.28 -9.09
N LEU A 186 -6.27 -17.89 -10.27
CA LEU A 186 -7.42 -18.53 -10.93
C LEU A 186 -7.12 -19.96 -11.40
N ARG A 187 -5.85 -20.34 -11.58
CA ARG A 187 -5.44 -21.70 -11.94
C ARG A 187 -5.31 -22.65 -10.75
N VAL A 188 -5.24 -22.13 -9.52
CA VAL A 188 -5.08 -22.95 -8.32
C VAL A 188 -6.31 -23.86 -8.13
N LYS A 189 -6.07 -25.17 -8.22
CA LYS A 189 -7.13 -26.16 -8.00
C LYS A 189 -7.62 -26.10 -6.54
N GLY A 190 -8.92 -25.97 -6.37
CA GLY A 190 -9.56 -25.92 -5.05
C GLY A 190 -9.81 -24.50 -4.54
N LEU A 191 -9.12 -23.49 -5.07
CA LEU A 191 -9.54 -22.10 -4.87
C LEU A 191 -10.76 -21.84 -5.76
N ARG A 192 -11.86 -21.45 -5.13
CA ARG A 192 -13.11 -21.10 -5.78
C ARG A 192 -13.63 -19.85 -5.10
N GLY A 193 -14.11 -18.90 -5.88
CA GLY A 193 -14.55 -17.60 -5.38
C GLY A 193 -14.20 -16.48 -6.35
N GLN A 194 -14.53 -15.26 -5.95
CA GLN A 194 -14.12 -14.04 -6.62
C GLN A 194 -12.79 -13.57 -6.03
N ALA A 195 -11.91 -13.06 -6.89
CA ALA A 195 -10.64 -12.48 -6.47
C ALA A 195 -10.53 -11.05 -7.00
N VAL A 196 -10.08 -10.14 -6.15
CA VAL A 196 -9.68 -8.78 -6.53
C VAL A 196 -8.23 -8.59 -6.10
N VAL A 197 -7.38 -8.21 -7.05
CA VAL A 197 -5.96 -7.90 -6.81
C VAL A 197 -5.78 -6.39 -6.82
N ARG A 198 -5.15 -5.86 -5.76
CA ARG A 198 -4.81 -4.45 -5.60
C ARG A 198 -3.29 -4.31 -5.52
N PRO A 199 -2.62 -3.84 -6.58
CA PRO A 199 -1.21 -3.51 -6.52
C PRO A 199 -0.96 -2.43 -5.45
N ARG A 200 0.07 -2.64 -4.65
CA ARG A 200 0.59 -1.72 -3.65
C ARG A 200 2.09 -1.58 -3.91
N ASN A 201 2.53 -0.42 -4.36
CA ASN A 201 3.93 -0.17 -4.64
C ASN A 201 4.47 0.79 -3.57
N GLU A 202 4.70 0.27 -2.37
CA GLU A 202 5.13 1.04 -1.21
C GLU A 202 6.62 0.90 -0.96
N GLY A 203 7.31 2.03 -0.75
CA GLY A 203 8.74 2.04 -0.39
C GLY A 203 9.65 1.35 -1.42
N GLY A 204 9.27 1.37 -2.71
CA GLY A 204 10.03 0.73 -3.79
C GLY A 204 9.86 -0.79 -3.88
N ARG A 205 9.07 -1.42 -2.99
CA ARG A 205 8.69 -2.83 -3.09
C ARG A 205 7.43 -2.98 -3.93
N ARG A 206 7.39 -4.00 -4.78
CA ARG A 206 6.19 -4.40 -5.51
C ARG A 206 5.41 -5.37 -4.65
N THR A 207 4.28 -4.94 -4.14
CA THR A 207 3.37 -5.81 -3.38
C THR A 207 1.99 -5.80 -4.00
N SER A 208 1.19 -6.79 -3.67
CA SER A 208 -0.21 -6.85 -4.03
C SER A 208 -1.01 -7.33 -2.84
N ARG A 209 -2.13 -6.66 -2.59
CA ARG A 209 -3.15 -7.14 -1.66
C ARG A 209 -4.23 -7.84 -2.44
N VAL A 210 -4.57 -9.05 -2.05
CA VAL A 210 -5.63 -9.85 -2.70
C VAL A 210 -6.76 -10.08 -1.73
N TYR A 211 -7.98 -9.82 -2.18
CA TYR A 211 -9.20 -10.21 -1.49
C TYR A 211 -9.82 -11.37 -2.25
N LEU A 212 -9.91 -12.54 -1.60
CA LEU A 212 -10.46 -13.77 -2.16
C LEU A 212 -11.73 -14.15 -1.41
N SER A 213 -12.88 -14.22 -2.08
CA SER A 213 -14.11 -14.68 -1.45
C SER A 213 -14.12 -16.21 -1.29
N ARG A 214 -14.89 -16.68 -0.30
CA ARG A 214 -15.23 -18.09 -0.13
C ARG A 214 -16.04 -18.59 -1.33
N ALA A 215 -15.94 -19.88 -1.62
CA ALA A 215 -16.69 -20.51 -2.70
C ALA A 215 -18.21 -20.24 -2.57
N GLY A 216 -18.81 -19.70 -3.63
CA GLY A 216 -20.23 -19.35 -3.66
C GLY A 216 -20.56 -17.97 -3.08
N GLU A 217 -19.62 -17.33 -2.38
CA GLU A 217 -19.78 -15.98 -1.84
C GLU A 217 -19.32 -14.91 -2.84
N ARG A 218 -19.94 -13.74 -2.74
CA ARG A 218 -19.48 -12.54 -3.44
C ARG A 218 -18.58 -11.72 -2.53
N LEU A 219 -17.64 -10.99 -3.12
CA LEU A 219 -16.90 -10.00 -2.35
C LEU A 219 -17.85 -8.90 -1.87
N PRO A 220 -17.69 -8.42 -0.62
CA PRO A 220 -18.52 -7.35 -0.06
C PRO A 220 -18.16 -6.04 -0.74
N MET A 221 -18.84 -5.75 -1.84
CA MET A 221 -18.72 -4.53 -2.62
C MET A 221 -20.12 -3.95 -2.82
N THR A 222 -20.33 -2.69 -2.42
CA THR A 222 -21.58 -2.02 -2.69
C THR A 222 -21.66 -1.71 -4.19
N LEU A 223 -22.65 -2.34 -4.85
CA LEU A 223 -23.00 -2.01 -6.23
C LEU A 223 -23.84 -0.73 -6.22
N ARG A 224 -23.19 0.42 -6.04
CA ARG A 224 -23.85 1.70 -6.32
C ARG A 224 -23.96 1.88 -7.84
N LYS A 225 -25.20 2.16 -8.28
CA LYS A 225 -25.58 2.41 -9.69
C LYS A 225 -25.24 3.84 -10.08
#